data_AF-A0A5E4DIC3-F1
#
_entry.id   AF-A0A5E4DIC3-F1
#
_cell.length_a   1.000
_cell.length_b   1.000
_cell.length_c   1.000
_cell.angle_alpha   90.00
_cell.angle_beta   90.00
_cell.angle_gamma   90.00
#
_symmetry.space_group_name_H-M   'P 1'
#
loop_
_entity.id
_entity.type
_entity.pdbx_description
1 polymer ?
#
loop_
_entity_poly.entity_id
_entity_poly.type
_entity_poly.pdbx_seq_one_letter_code
_entity_poly.pdbx_strand_id
1 'polypeptide(L)'
;MQGHLNGGVMSKQSLLSGLPWQVEAWRHGEILSDCGRPQEKRQGHSHSHRMPEGPELHLASHFVNEACRGLVFGGCVEKSSVSRNPEVPFESSAYHISASARGKELRLTLSPLPGAQPPQEPLALIFRFGMSGSFQLAPADALPPHAHLRFYTAPPAPRLALCFVDIRRFGHWDPGGKWQPGRGPCVLLEYEQFR
;
A
#
# COMPACT_ATOMS: atom_id res chain seq x y z
N MET A 1 59.26 40.81 -31.48
CA MET A 1 59.77 40.89 -30.10
C MET A 1 58.94 39.91 -29.27
N GLN A 2 59.48 38.71 -29.02
CA GLN A 2 59.91 38.22 -27.68
C GLN A 2 58.73 38.12 -26.68
N GLY A 3 58.38 37.00 -26.03
CA GLY A 3 58.87 35.61 -25.96
C GLY A 3 57.69 34.74 -25.44
N HIS A 4 57.51 33.49 -25.89
CA HIS A 4 58.01 32.25 -25.26
C HIS A 4 58.06 32.27 -23.73
N LEU A 5 57.28 31.40 -23.08
CA LEU A 5 57.79 30.33 -22.20
C LEU A 5 56.73 29.23 -21.97
N ASN A 6 57.15 28.00 -22.28
CA ASN A 6 56.53 26.71 -22.02
C ASN A 6 56.88 26.20 -20.61
N GLY A 7 56.12 25.22 -20.10
CA GLY A 7 56.56 24.24 -19.10
C GLY A 7 55.74 24.25 -17.80
N GLY A 8 55.27 23.13 -17.24
CA GLY A 8 55.54 21.74 -17.55
C GLY A 8 54.62 20.79 -16.80
N VAL A 9 54.52 19.58 -17.34
CA VAL A 9 53.93 18.38 -16.72
C VAL A 9 55.03 17.66 -15.92
N MET A 10 54.70 17.08 -14.76
CA MET A 10 55.04 15.71 -14.32
C MET A 10 55.07 15.56 -12.79
N SER A 11 54.08 14.80 -12.30
CA SER A 11 54.17 13.65 -11.38
C SER A 11 55.44 13.46 -10.53
N LYS A 12 55.26 13.37 -9.21
CA LYS A 12 55.98 12.40 -8.35
C LYS A 12 55.04 11.84 -7.27
N GLN A 13 54.88 10.52 -7.32
CA GLN A 13 54.41 9.66 -6.23
C GLN A 13 55.38 9.72 -5.05
N SER A 14 54.84 9.60 -3.83
CA SER A 14 55.57 9.09 -2.67
C SER A 14 54.61 8.26 -1.83
N LEU A 15 55.05 7.04 -1.55
CA LEU A 15 54.36 5.92 -0.95
C LEU A 15 55.13 5.56 0.34
N LEU A 16 54.41 5.03 1.35
CA LEU A 16 54.90 4.28 2.52
C LEU A 16 55.57 5.15 3.62
N SER A 17 55.45 4.92 4.93
CA SER A 17 54.93 3.84 5.78
C SER A 17 55.11 4.25 7.25
N GLY A 18 54.35 3.66 8.19
CA GLY A 18 54.89 3.33 9.53
C GLY A 18 54.16 3.89 10.75
N LEU A 19 53.38 3.03 11.40
CA LEU A 19 52.83 3.15 12.78
C LEU A 19 53.97 3.23 13.84
N PRO A 20 53.73 3.62 15.11
CA PRO A 20 53.20 2.65 16.09
C PRO A 20 52.20 3.16 17.14
N TRP A 21 51.16 2.35 17.35
CA TRP A 21 50.63 1.83 18.62
C TRP A 21 50.78 2.67 19.89
N GLN A 22 49.64 3.03 20.49
CA GLN A 22 49.54 3.11 21.95
C GLN A 22 48.30 2.34 22.43
N VAL A 23 48.61 1.44 23.34
CA VAL A 23 47.76 0.41 23.93
C VAL A 23 47.18 1.00 25.21
N GLU A 24 45.86 1.07 25.34
CA GLU A 24 45.23 1.20 26.65
C GLU A 24 44.31 0.02 26.90
N ALA A 25 44.74 -0.74 27.90
CA ALA A 25 44.13 -1.93 28.43
C ALA A 25 42.96 -1.53 29.35
N TRP A 26 41.76 -2.05 29.05
CA TRP A 26 40.75 -2.28 30.07
C TRP A 26 40.37 -3.75 30.10
N ARG A 27 40.36 -4.24 31.33
CA ARG A 27 40.40 -5.64 31.76
C ARG A 27 39.05 -6.32 31.59
N HIS A 28 39.12 -7.58 31.15
CA HIS A 28 38.30 -8.73 31.54
C HIS A 28 36.82 -8.48 31.86
N GLY A 29 35.97 -8.61 30.83
CA GLY A 29 34.58 -9.02 30.96
C GLY A 29 34.42 -10.39 30.31
N GLU A 30 34.04 -11.38 31.11
CA GLU A 30 33.98 -12.80 30.77
C GLU A 30 33.03 -13.08 29.61
N ILE A 31 33.52 -13.85 28.63
CA ILE A 31 32.72 -14.41 27.54
C ILE A 31 31.98 -15.62 28.10
N LEU A 32 30.73 -15.42 28.51
CA LEU A 32 29.79 -16.53 28.64
C LEU A 32 29.16 -16.77 27.26
N SER A 33 29.52 -17.90 26.67
CA SER A 33 28.88 -18.50 25.50
C SER A 33 27.41 -18.83 25.79
N ASP A 34 26.47 -17.99 25.35
CA ASP A 34 25.04 -18.33 25.30
C ASP A 34 24.77 -19.10 23.99
N CYS A 35 24.79 -20.42 24.13
CA CYS A 35 24.37 -21.36 23.09
C CYS A 35 22.87 -21.18 22.80
N GLY A 36 22.55 -20.83 21.55
CA GLY A 36 21.28 -21.19 20.92
C GLY A 36 20.04 -20.43 21.41
N ARG A 37 19.81 -19.23 20.86
CA ARG A 37 18.48 -18.62 20.86
C ARG A 37 17.92 -18.67 19.42
N PRO A 38 16.85 -19.45 19.15
CA PRO A 38 16.22 -19.45 17.84
C PRO A 38 15.74 -18.04 17.49
N GLN A 39 15.96 -17.61 16.25
CA GLN A 39 15.41 -16.36 15.75
C GLN A 39 13.89 -16.36 15.91
N GLU A 40 13.41 -15.55 16.84
CA GLU A 40 12.01 -15.24 17.00
C GLU A 40 11.57 -14.46 15.77
N LYS A 41 10.93 -15.16 14.83
CA LYS A 41 10.18 -14.55 13.74
C LYS A 41 9.21 -13.59 14.40
N ARG A 42 9.43 -12.28 14.24
CA ARG A 42 8.40 -11.27 14.46
C ARG A 42 7.31 -11.48 13.42
N GLN A 43 6.46 -12.47 13.66
CA GLN A 43 5.19 -12.61 13.00
C GLN A 43 4.37 -11.39 13.46
N GLY A 44 4.13 -10.47 12.54
CA GLY A 44 3.11 -9.44 12.75
C GLY A 44 1.81 -10.17 13.05
N HIS A 45 1.39 -10.13 14.31
CA HIS A 45 0.15 -10.76 14.72
C HIS A 45 -0.99 -9.97 14.07
N SER A 46 -1.65 -10.57 13.06
CA SER A 46 -2.96 -10.11 12.60
C SER A 46 -3.98 -10.44 13.70
N HIS A 47 -4.05 -9.56 14.70
CA HIS A 47 -5.04 -9.64 15.76
C HIS A 47 -6.31 -8.88 15.35
N SER A 48 -7.18 -9.55 14.59
CA SER A 48 -8.61 -9.34 14.81
C SER A 48 -9.36 -10.64 14.55
N HIS A 49 -9.57 -11.40 15.62
CA HIS A 49 -10.50 -12.53 15.64
C HIS A 49 -11.98 -12.09 15.58
N ARG A 50 -12.25 -10.77 15.46
CA ARG A 50 -13.57 -10.16 15.49
C ARG A 50 -13.99 -9.70 14.10
N MET A 51 -15.28 -9.85 13.80
CA MET A 51 -15.89 -9.31 12.59
C MET A 51 -15.76 -7.78 12.61
N PRO A 52 -15.47 -7.14 11.47
CA PRO A 52 -15.39 -5.70 11.37
C PRO A 52 -16.78 -5.10 11.58
N GLU A 53 -16.80 -4.02 12.34
CA GLU A 53 -17.97 -3.24 12.68
C GLU A 53 -17.91 -1.90 11.93
N GLY A 54 -18.88 -1.01 12.18
CA GLY A 54 -18.92 0.30 11.53
C GLY A 54 -17.62 1.11 11.63
N PRO A 55 -16.96 1.19 12.82
CA PRO A 55 -15.72 1.94 12.98
C PRO A 55 -14.58 1.48 12.08
N GLU A 56 -14.37 0.17 11.92
CA GLU A 56 -13.29 -0.36 11.08
C GLU A 56 -13.49 0.01 9.61
N LEU A 57 -14.72 -0.07 9.10
CA LEU A 57 -15.05 0.33 7.72
C LEU A 57 -14.90 1.84 7.53
N HIS A 58 -15.28 2.64 8.54
CA HIS A 58 -15.10 4.08 8.51
C HIS A 58 -13.61 4.47 8.46
N LEU A 59 -12.79 3.88 9.32
CA LEU A 59 -11.33 4.11 9.32
C LEU A 59 -10.68 3.62 8.02
N ALA A 60 -11.11 2.49 7.47
CA ALA A 60 -10.62 2.01 6.18
C ALA A 60 -10.98 2.98 5.04
N SER A 61 -12.17 3.58 5.06
CA SER A 61 -12.54 4.59 4.06
C SER A 61 -11.67 5.85 4.14
N HIS A 62 -11.34 6.31 5.35
CA HIS A 62 -10.40 7.41 5.56
C HIS A 62 -9.00 7.06 5.09
N PHE A 63 -8.51 5.86 5.43
CA PHE A 63 -7.21 5.37 4.95
C PHE A 63 -7.15 5.40 3.42
N VAL A 64 -8.16 4.87 2.72
CA VAL A 64 -8.18 4.88 1.25
C VAL A 64 -8.13 6.32 0.72
N ASN A 65 -8.95 7.22 1.27
CA ASN A 65 -8.97 8.61 0.83
C ASN A 65 -7.65 9.35 1.06
N GLU A 66 -7.00 9.12 2.20
CA GLU A 66 -5.73 9.75 2.54
C GLU A 66 -4.59 9.17 1.70
N ALA A 67 -4.48 7.84 1.64
CA ALA A 67 -3.42 7.15 0.92
C ALA A 67 -3.52 7.32 -0.61
N CYS A 68 -4.73 7.46 -1.15
CA CYS A 68 -4.94 7.69 -2.58
C CYS A 68 -4.93 9.17 -2.96
N ARG A 69 -4.82 10.10 -1.99
CA ARG A 69 -4.82 11.53 -2.26
C ARG A 69 -3.63 11.89 -3.14
N GLY A 70 -3.91 12.52 -4.29
CA GLY A 70 -2.87 12.91 -5.25
C GLY A 70 -2.29 11.78 -6.08
N LEU A 71 -2.73 10.52 -5.87
CA LEU A 71 -2.37 9.41 -6.74
C LEU A 71 -3.31 9.34 -7.94
N VAL A 72 -2.73 9.03 -9.10
CA VAL A 72 -3.47 8.72 -10.34
C VAL A 72 -3.29 7.24 -10.61
N PHE A 73 -4.41 6.55 -10.79
CA PHE A 73 -4.46 5.13 -11.14
C PHE A 73 -4.70 4.96 -12.64
N GLY A 74 -4.33 3.81 -13.19
CA GLY A 74 -4.48 3.55 -14.62
C GLY A 74 -4.59 2.07 -14.96
N GLY A 75 -5.10 1.79 -16.15
CA GLY A 75 -5.33 0.44 -16.68
C GLY A 75 -6.59 -0.22 -16.12
N CYS A 76 -6.62 -1.55 -16.24
CA CYS A 76 -7.72 -2.38 -15.75
C CYS A 76 -7.63 -2.62 -14.23
N VAL A 77 -8.78 -2.91 -13.62
CA VAL A 77 -8.82 -3.46 -12.27
C VAL A 77 -8.55 -4.96 -12.32
N GLU A 78 -7.56 -5.45 -11.58
CA GLU A 78 -7.20 -6.87 -11.63
C GLU A 78 -7.75 -7.67 -10.45
N LYS A 79 -8.47 -8.76 -10.74
CA LYS A 79 -8.85 -9.76 -9.75
C LYS A 79 -7.86 -10.93 -9.73
N SER A 80 -7.61 -11.50 -8.56
CA SER A 80 -6.91 -12.80 -8.47
C SER A 80 -7.77 -13.93 -9.06
N SER A 81 -7.16 -14.90 -9.73
CA SER A 81 -7.86 -16.07 -10.30
C SER A 81 -8.59 -16.93 -9.25
N VAL A 82 -8.11 -16.93 -8.00
CA VAL A 82 -8.68 -17.74 -6.90
C VAL A 82 -9.91 -17.09 -6.23
N SER A 83 -10.19 -15.82 -6.50
CA SER A 83 -11.36 -15.13 -5.92
C SER A 83 -12.62 -15.46 -6.72
N ARG A 84 -13.69 -15.83 -6.00
CA ARG A 84 -15.02 -16.11 -6.56
C ARG A 84 -15.90 -14.87 -6.70
N ASN A 85 -15.43 -13.72 -6.24
CA ASN A 85 -16.12 -12.44 -6.42
C ASN A 85 -16.17 -12.05 -7.91
N PRO A 86 -17.11 -11.18 -8.32
CA PRO A 86 -17.23 -10.73 -9.71
C PRO A 86 -15.97 -10.00 -10.20
N GLU A 87 -15.73 -10.10 -11.51
CA GLU A 87 -14.78 -9.21 -12.20
C GLU A 87 -15.28 -7.76 -12.15
N VAL A 88 -14.35 -6.81 -12.26
CA VAL A 88 -14.65 -5.38 -12.29
C VAL A 88 -14.43 -4.88 -13.72
N PRO A 89 -15.49 -4.67 -14.52
CA PRO A 89 -15.36 -4.23 -15.91
C PRO A 89 -15.07 -2.72 -15.96
N PHE A 90 -13.82 -2.37 -15.65
CA PHE A 90 -13.36 -0.99 -15.64
C PHE A 90 -11.94 -0.92 -16.20
N GLU A 91 -11.76 -0.03 -17.17
CA GLU A 91 -10.47 0.32 -17.75
C GLU A 91 -10.43 1.82 -18.00
N SER A 92 -9.37 2.47 -17.55
CA SER A 92 -9.13 3.88 -17.83
C SER A 92 -7.64 4.19 -17.69
N SER A 93 -7.09 4.98 -18.61
CA SER A 93 -5.68 5.34 -18.59
C SER A 93 -5.30 6.20 -17.38
N ALA A 94 -6.27 6.93 -16.82
CA ALA A 94 -6.07 7.83 -15.70
C ALA A 94 -7.38 8.02 -14.90
N TYR A 95 -7.37 7.67 -13.61
CA TYR A 95 -8.52 7.83 -12.73
C TYR A 95 -8.11 8.06 -11.27
N HIS A 96 -9.01 8.65 -10.49
CA HIS A 96 -8.87 8.76 -9.03
C HIS A 96 -9.72 7.71 -8.32
N ILE A 97 -9.25 7.34 -7.12
CA ILE A 97 -9.96 6.47 -6.20
C ILE A 97 -10.37 7.28 -4.98
N SER A 98 -11.63 7.14 -4.57
CA SER A 98 -12.15 7.67 -3.32
C SER A 98 -13.02 6.62 -2.63
N ALA A 99 -13.27 6.79 -1.33
CA ALA A 99 -14.06 5.88 -0.53
C ALA A 99 -15.01 6.59 0.43
N SER A 100 -16.11 5.92 0.75
CA SER A 100 -17.06 6.30 1.80
C SER A 100 -17.52 5.04 2.52
N ALA A 101 -17.83 5.12 3.82
CA ALA A 101 -18.38 4.00 4.57
C ALA A 101 -19.82 4.26 5.01
N ARG A 102 -20.62 3.21 5.11
CA ARG A 102 -21.98 3.26 5.65
C ARG A 102 -22.28 1.95 6.39
N GLY A 103 -22.38 2.01 7.71
CA GLY A 103 -22.51 0.81 8.54
C GLY A 103 -21.32 -0.14 8.30
N LYS A 104 -21.60 -1.41 8.01
CA LYS A 104 -20.59 -2.45 7.73
C LYS A 104 -20.22 -2.58 6.25
N GLU A 105 -20.43 -1.53 5.47
CA GLU A 105 -20.15 -1.49 4.04
C GLU A 105 -19.23 -0.32 3.72
N LEU A 106 -18.31 -0.53 2.78
CA LEU A 106 -17.44 0.51 2.22
C LEU A 106 -17.69 0.60 0.73
N ARG A 107 -18.02 1.80 0.25
CA ARG A 107 -18.09 2.10 -1.18
C ARG A 107 -16.81 2.73 -1.65
N LEU A 108 -16.20 2.15 -2.67
CA LEU A 108 -15.04 2.68 -3.37
C LEU A 108 -15.51 3.19 -4.74
N THR A 109 -15.11 4.39 -5.12
CA THR A 109 -15.49 5.04 -6.38
C THR A 109 -14.25 5.25 -7.23
N LEU A 110 -14.29 4.71 -8.44
CA LEU A 110 -13.31 4.90 -9.51
C LEU A 110 -13.83 6.01 -10.42
N SER A 111 -13.11 7.14 -10.46
CA SER A 111 -13.53 8.32 -11.23
C SER A 111 -12.49 8.64 -12.30
N PRO A 112 -12.75 8.31 -13.58
CA PRO A 112 -11.90 8.68 -14.70
C PRO A 112 -11.61 10.18 -14.76
N LEU A 113 -10.37 10.52 -15.09
CA LEU A 113 -9.97 11.91 -15.28
C LEU A 113 -10.43 12.44 -16.65
N PRO A 114 -10.65 13.76 -16.80
CA PRO A 114 -10.93 14.36 -18.09
C PRO A 114 -9.85 14.00 -19.12
N GLY A 115 -10.28 13.47 -20.28
CA GLY A 115 -9.37 13.05 -21.35
C GLY A 115 -8.76 11.66 -21.19
N ALA A 116 -9.03 10.94 -20.09
CA ALA A 116 -8.62 9.56 -19.94
C ALA A 116 -9.26 8.65 -21.01
N GLN A 117 -8.54 7.60 -21.39
CA GLN A 117 -8.95 6.65 -22.44
C GLN A 117 -8.91 5.20 -21.93
N PRO A 118 -9.84 4.32 -22.34
CA PRO A 118 -11.04 4.64 -23.13
C PRO A 118 -12.02 5.54 -22.34
N PRO A 119 -12.99 6.17 -23.02
CA PRO A 119 -14.07 6.88 -22.34
C PRO A 119 -14.81 5.90 -21.43
N GLN A 120 -14.87 6.23 -20.15
CA GLN A 120 -15.39 5.36 -19.11
C GLN A 120 -16.20 6.20 -18.13
N GLU A 121 -17.37 5.71 -17.75
CA GLU A 121 -18.16 6.34 -16.69
C GLU A 121 -17.59 6.00 -15.31
N PRO A 122 -17.73 6.88 -14.31
CA PRO A 122 -17.36 6.56 -12.94
C PRO A 122 -18.03 5.28 -12.46
N LEU A 123 -17.24 4.37 -11.88
CA LEU A 123 -17.72 3.10 -11.36
C LEU A 123 -17.56 3.04 -9.85
N ALA A 124 -18.63 2.71 -9.15
CA ALA A 124 -18.60 2.45 -7.72
C ALA A 124 -18.66 0.93 -7.44
N LEU A 125 -17.98 0.52 -6.37
CA LEU A 125 -17.91 -0.85 -5.87
C LEU A 125 -18.31 -0.84 -4.39
N ILE A 126 -19.22 -1.73 -3.98
CA ILE A 126 -19.52 -1.94 -2.55
C ILE A 126 -18.72 -3.12 -2.04
N PHE A 127 -17.95 -2.90 -0.97
CA PHE A 127 -17.17 -3.90 -0.26
C PHE A 127 -17.80 -4.21 1.09
N ARG A 128 -17.78 -5.49 1.43
CA ARG A 128 -18.04 -6.04 2.76
C ARG A 128 -16.79 -6.81 3.15
N PHE A 129 -16.15 -6.45 4.27
CA PHE A 129 -14.81 -6.97 4.58
C PHE A 129 -14.79 -8.44 5.02
N GLY A 130 -15.93 -9.03 5.39
CA GLY A 130 -15.91 -10.36 6.00
C GLY A 130 -15.05 -10.34 7.27
N MET A 131 -14.33 -11.42 7.61
CA MET A 131 -13.53 -11.44 8.86
C MET A 131 -12.08 -10.96 8.72
N SER A 132 -11.53 -10.87 7.50
CA SER A 132 -10.12 -10.52 7.29
C SER A 132 -9.87 -9.54 6.14
N GLY A 133 -10.94 -8.99 5.55
CA GLY A 133 -10.83 -7.99 4.50
C GLY A 133 -10.18 -6.71 5.01
N SER A 134 -9.27 -6.17 4.23
CA SER A 134 -8.60 -4.90 4.49
C SER A 134 -8.14 -4.25 3.19
N PHE A 135 -7.94 -2.94 3.20
CA PHE A 135 -7.22 -2.23 2.14
C PHE A 135 -5.78 -1.99 2.53
N GLN A 136 -4.86 -2.18 1.59
CA GLN A 136 -3.44 -1.92 1.76
C GLN A 136 -2.91 -1.23 0.51
N LEU A 137 -2.02 -0.25 0.68
CA LEU A 137 -1.26 0.35 -0.41
C LEU A 137 0.16 -0.21 -0.34
N ALA A 138 0.61 -0.84 -1.42
CA ALA A 138 1.91 -1.52 -1.48
C ALA A 138 2.65 -1.20 -2.79
N PRO A 139 3.99 -1.39 -2.85
CA PRO A 139 4.73 -1.39 -4.11
C PRO A 139 4.18 -2.46 -5.07
N ALA A 140 4.09 -2.14 -6.37
CA ALA A 140 3.52 -3.04 -7.37
C ALA A 140 4.35 -4.32 -7.60
N ASP A 141 5.63 -4.31 -7.23
CA ASP A 141 6.57 -5.44 -7.29
C ASP A 141 6.59 -6.28 -5.99
N ALA A 142 5.93 -5.81 -4.92
CA ALA A 142 5.88 -6.46 -3.62
C ALA A 142 4.43 -6.55 -3.11
N LEU A 143 3.55 -7.13 -3.92
CA LEU A 143 2.13 -7.25 -3.58
C LEU A 143 1.91 -8.12 -2.33
N PRO A 144 1.01 -7.71 -1.41
CA PRO A 144 0.65 -8.53 -0.26
C PRO A 144 0.10 -9.90 -0.69
N PRO A 145 0.40 -10.97 0.05
CA PRO A 145 -0.24 -12.25 -0.18
C PRO A 145 -1.75 -12.10 0.01
N HIS A 146 -2.54 -12.83 -0.79
CA HIS A 146 -4.00 -12.76 -0.77
C HIS A 146 -4.59 -11.39 -1.17
N ALA A 147 -3.85 -10.57 -1.94
CA ALA A 147 -4.38 -9.41 -2.64
C ALA A 147 -5.33 -9.85 -3.77
N HIS A 148 -6.63 -9.90 -3.45
CA HIS A 148 -7.65 -10.47 -4.32
C HIS A 148 -8.20 -9.50 -5.36
N LEU A 149 -8.12 -8.20 -5.12
CA LEU A 149 -8.47 -7.14 -6.08
C LEU A 149 -7.40 -6.04 -6.01
N ARG A 150 -6.92 -5.57 -7.15
CA ARG A 150 -5.76 -4.68 -7.26
C ARG A 150 -6.03 -3.51 -8.22
N PHE A 151 -5.61 -2.32 -7.82
CA PHE A 151 -5.67 -1.08 -8.59
C PHE A 151 -4.27 -0.49 -8.67
N TYR A 152 -3.72 -0.29 -9.86
CA TYR A 152 -2.34 0.17 -10.02
C TYR A 152 -2.26 1.66 -10.36
N THR A 153 -1.20 2.32 -9.88
CA THR A 153 -0.90 3.70 -10.25
C THR A 153 -0.47 3.81 -11.71
N ALA A 154 -0.86 4.90 -12.36
CA ALA A 154 -0.42 5.24 -13.71
C ALA A 154 0.99 5.87 -13.68
N PRO A 155 1.83 5.63 -14.70
CA PRO A 155 3.07 6.39 -14.89
C PRO A 155 2.79 7.90 -15.06
N PRO A 156 3.72 8.81 -14.70
CA PRO A 156 5.10 8.56 -14.28
C PRO A 156 5.28 8.37 -12.76
N ALA A 157 4.20 8.25 -11.98
CA ALA A 157 4.27 8.09 -10.53
C ALA A 157 4.95 6.76 -10.13
N PRO A 158 5.45 6.63 -8.87
CA PRO A 158 5.91 5.36 -8.36
C PRO A 158 4.87 4.26 -8.58
N ARG A 159 5.32 3.07 -8.99
CA ARG A 159 4.45 1.93 -9.26
C ARG A 159 3.96 1.34 -7.94
N LEU A 160 2.75 1.72 -7.55
CA LEU A 160 2.05 1.28 -6.36
C LEU A 160 0.78 0.53 -6.76
N ALA A 161 0.25 -0.25 -5.83
CA ALA A 161 -1.01 -0.96 -5.97
C ALA A 161 -1.85 -0.79 -4.70
N LEU A 162 -3.06 -0.25 -4.84
CA LEU A 162 -4.08 -0.38 -3.82
C LEU A 162 -4.68 -1.79 -3.92
N CYS A 163 -4.67 -2.53 -2.81
CA CYS A 163 -5.03 -3.93 -2.77
C CYS A 163 -6.16 -4.15 -1.76
N PHE A 164 -7.21 -4.86 -2.17
CA PHE A 164 -8.12 -5.50 -1.23
C PHE A 164 -7.56 -6.88 -0.86
N VAL A 165 -7.11 -7.02 0.38
CA VAL A 165 -6.47 -8.22 0.93
C VAL A 165 -7.48 -8.95 1.82
N ASP A 166 -7.70 -10.23 1.56
CA ASP A 166 -8.61 -11.03 2.39
C ASP A 166 -8.20 -12.52 2.43
N ILE A 167 -7.45 -12.90 3.47
CA ILE A 167 -6.90 -14.25 3.63
C ILE A 167 -7.99 -15.32 3.67
N ARG A 168 -9.12 -15.03 4.34
CA ARG A 168 -10.21 -15.99 4.55
C ARG A 168 -11.22 -16.01 3.41
N ARG A 169 -11.17 -15.06 2.49
CA ARG A 169 -12.06 -14.94 1.32
C ARG A 169 -13.55 -14.89 1.70
N PHE A 170 -13.85 -14.28 2.83
CA PHE A 170 -15.23 -14.04 3.28
C PHE A 170 -15.69 -12.63 2.94
N GLY A 171 -14.77 -11.75 2.57
CA GLY A 171 -15.05 -10.46 2.01
C GLY A 171 -15.67 -10.61 0.63
N HIS A 172 -16.58 -9.69 0.35
CA HIS A 172 -17.35 -9.69 -0.89
C HIS A 172 -17.34 -8.28 -1.49
N TRP A 173 -17.33 -8.19 -2.83
CA TRP A 173 -17.57 -6.93 -3.51
C TRP A 173 -18.56 -7.07 -4.66
N ASP A 174 -19.33 -6.01 -4.85
CA ASP A 174 -20.35 -5.92 -5.90
C ASP A 174 -20.12 -4.65 -6.73
N PRO A 175 -19.95 -4.77 -8.06
CA PRO A 175 -19.99 -3.63 -8.96
C PRO A 175 -21.37 -2.96 -8.93
N GLY A 176 -21.38 -1.64 -8.76
CA GLY A 176 -22.58 -0.84 -8.56
C GLY A 176 -22.50 -0.06 -7.24
N GLY A 177 -22.88 1.21 -7.26
CA GLY A 177 -22.75 2.10 -6.10
C GLY A 177 -23.86 2.02 -5.06
N LYS A 178 -24.70 0.97 -5.09
CA LYS A 178 -25.89 0.86 -4.24
C LYS A 178 -25.57 0.06 -2.98
N TRP A 179 -25.74 0.70 -1.82
CA TRP A 179 -25.72 0.01 -0.52
C TRP A 179 -26.70 -1.15 -0.48
N GLN A 180 -26.44 -2.15 0.37
CA GLN A 180 -27.30 -3.33 0.44
C GLN A 180 -28.74 -2.91 0.83
N PRO A 181 -29.76 -3.35 0.05
CA PRO A 181 -31.15 -3.03 0.37
C PRO A 181 -31.54 -3.62 1.72
N GLY A 182 -32.40 -2.91 2.46
CA GLY A 182 -32.86 -3.32 3.79
C GLY A 182 -31.88 -3.04 4.93
N ARG A 183 -30.67 -2.52 4.66
CA ARG A 183 -29.82 -1.96 5.73
C ARG A 183 -30.31 -0.57 6.13
N GLY A 184 -30.51 -0.39 7.44
CA GLY A 184 -30.84 0.91 8.03
C GLY A 184 -29.70 1.93 7.93
N PRO A 185 -29.92 3.16 8.41
CA PRO A 185 -28.92 4.23 8.39
C PRO A 185 -27.68 3.89 9.23
N CYS A 186 -26.54 4.49 8.87
CA CYS A 186 -25.28 4.34 9.57
C CYS A 186 -25.33 5.01 10.95
N VAL A 187 -25.10 4.24 12.02
CA VAL A 187 -25.07 4.77 13.39
C VAL A 187 -24.01 5.85 13.64
N LEU A 188 -22.94 5.89 12.83
CA LEU A 188 -21.86 6.86 12.97
C LEU A 188 -22.11 8.16 12.18
N LEU A 189 -22.75 8.07 11.02
CA LEU A 189 -22.82 9.16 10.04
C LEU A 189 -24.24 9.67 9.80
N GLU A 190 -25.26 8.90 10.18
CA GLU A 190 -26.67 9.16 9.93
C GLU A 190 -27.49 8.98 11.23
N TYR A 191 -26.93 9.42 12.37
CA TYR A 191 -27.48 9.15 13.71
C TYR A 191 -28.95 9.58 13.87
N GLU A 192 -29.32 10.75 13.35
CA GLU A 192 -30.70 11.25 13.46
C GLU A 192 -31.71 10.41 12.67
N GLN A 193 -31.32 9.87 11.51
CA GLN A 193 -32.17 8.99 10.71
C GLN A 193 -32.23 7.57 11.30
N PHE A 194 -31.22 7.18 12.07
CA PHE A 194 -31.13 5.88 12.71
C PHE A 194 -32.05 5.76 13.94
N ARG A 195 -32.30 6.85 14.68
CA ARG A 195 -33.06 6.84 15.94
C ARG A 195 -34.57 6.81 15.76
#